data_AF-A0A432KNB0-F1
#
_entry.id   AF-A0A432KNB0-F1
#
_cell.length_a   1.000
_cell.length_b   1.000
_cell.length_c   1.000
_cell.angle_alpha   90.00
_cell.angle_beta   90.00
_cell.angle_gamma   90.00
#
_symmetry.space_group_name_H-M   'P 1'
#
loop_
_entity.id
_entity.type
_entity.pdbx_description
1 polymer ?
#
loop_
_entity_poly.entity_id
_entity_poly.type
_entity_poly.pdbx_seq_one_letter_code
_entity_poly.pdbx_strand_id
1 'polypeptide(L)' 'AHSFKFAAELQAKHAGESPVLIRIETNAGHGAGKPTDKIIDGIADKYAFAWYNMGLIPMDEEM' A
#
# COMPACT_ATOMS: atom_id res chain seq x y z
N ALA A 1 -15.62 2.54 5.69
CA ALA A 1 -16.09 3.85 5.20
C ALA A 1 -15.11 5.01 5.47
N HIS A 2 -14.33 5.00 6.55
CA HIS A 2 -13.38 6.09 6.88
C HIS A 2 -12.27 6.28 5.84
N SER A 3 -11.60 5.19 5.43
CA SER A 3 -10.47 5.28 4.51
C SER A 3 -10.84 5.83 3.13
N PHE A 4 -12.04 5.54 2.61
CA PHE A 4 -12.48 6.02 1.30
C PHE A 4 -12.57 7.54 1.23
N LYS A 5 -13.26 8.17 2.19
CA LYS A 5 -13.40 9.64 2.21
C LYS A 5 -12.08 10.33 2.45
N PHE A 6 -11.24 9.77 3.31
CA PHE A 6 -9.91 10.31 3.56
C PHE A 6 -9.02 10.26 2.33
N ALA A 7 -8.97 9.12 1.64
CA ALA A 7 -8.19 8.98 0.40
C ALA A 7 -8.70 9.93 -0.70
N ALA A 8 -10.02 10.05 -0.87
CA ALA A 8 -10.60 10.96 -1.85
C ALA A 8 -10.26 12.43 -1.56
N GLU A 9 -10.39 12.88 -0.30
CA GLU A 9 -10.04 14.26 0.08
C GLU A 9 -8.53 14.49 -0.07
N LEU A 10 -7.71 13.53 0.34
CA LEU A 10 -6.25 13.63 0.23
C LEU A 10 -5.83 13.72 -1.24
N GLN A 11 -6.41 12.91 -2.13
CA GLN A 11 -6.19 13.01 -3.58
C GLN A 11 -6.63 14.36 -4.14
N ALA A 12 -7.78 14.89 -3.70
CA ALA A 12 -8.30 16.18 -4.16
C ALA A 12 -7.45 17.37 -3.70
N LYS A 13 -6.74 17.25 -2.57
CA LYS A 13 -5.94 18.33 -1.97
C LYS A 13 -4.44 18.19 -2.17
N HIS A 14 -3.95 17.03 -2.61
CA HIS A 14 -2.53 16.82 -2.83
C HIS A 14 -2.04 17.68 -4.01
N ALA A 15 -0.97 18.46 -3.77
CA ALA A 15 -0.35 19.32 -4.77
C ALA A 15 1.10 18.89 -5.08
N GLY A 16 1.56 17.77 -4.53
CA GLY A 16 2.87 17.19 -4.81
C GLY A 16 2.83 16.12 -5.88
N GLU A 17 4.01 15.62 -6.24
CA GLU A 17 4.18 14.56 -7.26
C GLU A 17 4.09 13.15 -6.66
N SER A 18 4.03 13.03 -5.32
CA SER A 18 3.97 11.74 -4.65
C SER A 18 2.60 11.08 -4.81
N PRO A 19 2.53 9.75 -5.07
CA PRO A 19 1.27 9.08 -5.30
C PRO A 19 0.44 8.99 -4.00
N VAL A 20 -0.86 9.29 -4.12
CA VAL A 20 -1.85 9.10 -3.04
C VAL A 20 -2.76 7.95 -3.39
N LEU A 21 -2.51 6.78 -2.78
CA LEU A 21 -3.20 5.53 -3.11
C LEU A 21 -3.99 4.98 -1.92
N ILE A 22 -5.05 4.23 -2.23
CA ILE A 22 -5.78 3.41 -1.26
C ILE A 22 -5.92 1.99 -1.80
N ARG A 23 -5.51 1.01 -0.99
CA ARG A 23 -5.69 -0.41 -1.29
C ARG A 23 -6.92 -0.96 -0.58
N ILE A 24 -7.85 -1.52 -1.33
CA ILE A 24 -9.09 -2.11 -0.81
C ILE A 24 -8.99 -3.62 -0.95
N GLU A 25 -8.83 -4.31 0.17
CA GLU A 25 -8.85 -5.76 0.19
C GLU A 25 -10.29 -6.26 0.08
N THR A 26 -10.57 -7.11 -0.92
CA THR A 26 -11.86 -7.76 -1.08
C THR A 26 -11.90 -9.07 -0.30
N ASN A 27 -13.10 -9.49 0.14
CA ASN A 27 -13.32 -10.72 0.90
C ASN A 27 -12.45 -10.82 2.18
N ALA A 28 -12.16 -9.69 2.82
CA ALA A 28 -11.45 -9.63 4.09
C ALA A 28 -12.19 -8.73 5.09
N GLY A 29 -12.20 -9.13 6.36
CA GLY A 29 -12.76 -8.35 7.47
C GLY A 29 -11.71 -7.43 8.10
N HIS A 30 -11.85 -7.14 9.40
CA HIS A 30 -10.97 -6.23 10.14
C HIS A 30 -9.52 -6.76 10.32
N GLY A 31 -9.27 -8.03 10.04
CA GLY A 31 -7.92 -8.61 10.00
C GLY A 31 -7.82 -10.02 10.59
N ALA A 32 -8.67 -10.37 11.55
CA ALA A 32 -8.70 -11.71 12.12
C ALA A 32 -9.14 -12.75 11.07
N GLY A 33 -8.40 -13.85 10.96
CA GLY A 33 -8.71 -14.94 10.01
C GLY A 33 -8.40 -14.63 8.55
N LYS A 34 -7.59 -13.60 8.27
CA LYS A 34 -7.16 -13.30 6.89
C LYS A 34 -6.34 -14.48 6.34
N PRO A 35 -6.67 -15.01 5.15
CA PRO A 35 -5.88 -16.04 4.50
C PRO A 35 -4.40 -15.65 4.34
N THR A 36 -3.48 -16.60 4.50
CA THR A 36 -2.03 -16.35 4.49
C THR A 36 -1.55 -15.73 3.18
N ASP A 37 -2.09 -16.17 2.04
CA ASP A 37 -1.85 -15.57 0.72
C ASP A 37 -2.18 -14.07 0.72
N LYS A 38 -3.36 -13.67 1.19
CA LYS A 38 -3.73 -12.25 1.26
C LYS A 38 -2.91 -11.46 2.28
N ILE A 39 -2.32 -12.12 3.28
CA ILE A 39 -1.36 -11.48 4.19
C ILE A 39 -0.05 -11.21 3.44
N ILE A 40 0.47 -12.21 2.73
CA ILE A 40 1.68 -12.10 1.91
C ILE A 40 1.52 -10.98 0.88
N ASP A 41 0.43 -10.96 0.11
CA ASP A 41 0.16 -9.92 -0.89
C ASP A 41 0.13 -8.52 -0.26
N GLY A 42 -0.57 -8.38 0.88
CA GLY A 42 -0.65 -7.10 1.58
C GLY A 42 0.70 -6.63 2.13
N ILE A 43 1.60 -7.54 2.49
CA ILE A 43 2.96 -7.23 2.93
C ILE A 43 3.82 -6.84 1.72
N ALA A 44 3.76 -7.63 0.64
CA ALA A 44 4.47 -7.37 -0.61
C ALA A 44 4.14 -5.99 -1.16
N ASP A 45 2.85 -5.64 -1.28
CA ASP A 45 2.40 -4.34 -1.77
C ASP A 45 2.95 -3.16 -0.93
N LYS A 46 2.97 -3.30 0.40
CA LYS A 46 3.49 -2.26 1.30
C LYS A 46 4.98 -2.02 1.10
N TYR A 47 5.78 -3.10 1.05
CA TYR A 47 7.23 -2.97 0.90
C TYR A 47 7.61 -2.53 -0.50
N ALA A 48 6.96 -3.07 -1.53
CA ALA A 48 7.17 -2.64 -2.91
C ALA A 48 6.86 -1.14 -3.08
N PHE A 49 5.72 -0.67 -2.55
CA PHE A 49 5.37 0.75 -2.58
C PHE A 49 6.41 1.62 -1.85
N ALA A 50 6.83 1.20 -0.66
CA ALA A 50 7.81 1.95 0.13
C ALA A 50 9.16 2.03 -0.59
N TRP A 51 9.72 0.91 -1.04
CA TRP A 51 11.01 0.87 -1.72
C TRP A 51 10.99 1.68 -3.02
N TYR A 52 9.95 1.50 -3.83
CA TYR A 52 9.81 2.23 -5.09
C TYR A 52 9.77 3.76 -4.88
N ASN A 53 8.97 4.24 -3.93
CA ASN A 53 8.84 5.69 -3.67
C ASN A 53 10.06 6.27 -2.91
N MET A 54 10.84 5.43 -2.23
CA MET A 54 12.10 5.84 -1.60
C MET A 54 13.30 5.74 -2.56
N GLY A 55 13.12 5.24 -3.79
CA GLY A 55 14.20 5.03 -4.75
C GLY A 55 15.18 3.93 -4.34
N LEU A 56 14.71 2.93 -3.57
CA LEU A 56 15.53 1.81 -3.09
C LEU A 56 15.30 0.58 -3.96
N ILE A 57 16.38 -0.12 -4.31
CA ILE A 57 16.33 -1.46 -4.86
C ILE A 57 16.73 -2.41 -3.71
N PRO A 58 15.83 -3.30 -3.26
CA PRO A 58 16.07 -4.13 -2.07
C PRO A 58 17.12 -5.24 -2.28
N MET A 59 17.69 -5.34 -3.48
CA MET A 59 18.71 -6.32 -3.85
C MET A 59 19.71 -5.61 -4.77
N ASP A 60 20.63 -4.85 -4.20
CA ASP A 60 21.86 -4.54 -4.93
C ASP A 60 22.63 -5.86 -5.09
N GLU A 61 22.96 -6.22 -6.34
CA GLU A 61 23.65 -7.47 -6.71
C GLU A 61 25.12 -7.53 -6.23
N GLU A 62 25.58 -6.57 -5.43
CA GLU A 62 26.86 -6.65 -4.72
C GLU A 62 26.70 -7.40 -3.38
N MET A 63 26.44 -8.71 -3.50
CA MET A 63 26.87 -9.71 -2.51
C MET A 63 28.00 -10.56 -3.11
#